data_AF-A0A7W7RR38-F1
#
_entry.id   AF-A0A7W7RR38-F1
#
_cell.length_a   1.000
_cell.length_b   1.000
_cell.length_c   1.000
_cell.angle_alpha   90.00
_cell.angle_beta   90.00
_cell.angle_gamma   90.00
#
_symmetry.space_group_name_H-M   'P 1'
#
loop_
_entity.id
_entity.type
_entity.pdbx_description
1 polymer ?
#
loop_
_entity_poly.entity_id
_entity_poly.type
_entity_poly.pdbx_seq_one_letter_code
_entity_poly.pdbx_strand_id
1 'polypeptide(L)' 'MTLRPRGGAPALEAELYDGSDVIELIWLGRRKIAGIEPGRMVLAEGLVSVQDGRKVMFNPRYELRPAGGA' A
#
# COMPACT_ATOMS: atom_id res chain seq x y z
N MET A 1 -14.98 14.50 13.80
CA MET A 1 -14.39 13.24 13.30
C MET A 1 -15.29 12.72 12.21
N THR A 2 -14.88 12.80 10.95
CA THR A 2 -15.72 12.35 9.82
C THR A 2 -15.20 11.02 9.32
N LEU A 3 -15.75 9.92 9.84
CA LEU A 3 -15.65 8.60 9.22
C LEU A 3 -16.50 8.63 7.95
N ARG A 4 -15.84 8.71 6.79
CA ARG A 4 -16.52 8.39 5.53
C ARG A 4 -16.59 6.87 5.41
N PRO A 5 -17.77 6.29 5.14
CA PRO A 5 -17.86 4.85 4.95
C PRO A 5 -17.00 4.42 3.77
N ARG A 6 -16.38 3.22 3.83
CA ARG A 6 -15.80 2.52 2.69
C ARG A 6 -16.93 2.08 1.73
N GLY A 7 -17.66 3.06 1.19
CA GLY A 7 -18.84 2.86 0.35
C GLY A 7 -18.43 2.79 -1.11
N GLY A 8 -18.18 1.59 -1.63
CA GLY A 8 -18.11 1.28 -3.07
C GLY A 8 -17.03 1.97 -3.90
N ALA A 9 -16.25 2.89 -3.31
CA ALA A 9 -15.15 3.55 -4.00
C ALA A 9 -14.00 2.55 -4.24
N PRO A 10 -13.40 2.55 -5.43
CA PRO A 10 -12.31 1.63 -5.74
C PRO A 10 -11.11 1.87 -4.82
N ALA A 11 -10.45 0.80 -4.39
CA ALA A 11 -9.17 0.84 -3.71
C ALA A 11 -8.21 -0.18 -4.35
N LEU A 12 -6.93 0.16 -4.38
CA LEU A 12 -5.85 -0.77 -4.66
C LEU A 12 -5.22 -1.15 -3.33
N GLU A 13 -5.15 -2.45 -3.06
CA GLU A 13 -4.56 -3.01 -1.85
C GLU A 13 -3.32 -3.82 -2.27
N ALA A 14 -2.21 -3.64 -1.56
CA ALA A 14 -0.98 -4.39 -1.77
C ALA A 14 -0.32 -4.71 -0.43
N GLU A 15 0.23 -5.91 -0.30
CA GLU A 15 1.07 -6.28 0.82
C GLU A 15 2.53 -5.97 0.49
N LEU A 16 3.22 -5.28 1.42
CA LEU A 16 4.65 -5.02 1.35
C LEU A 16 5.33 -5.73 2.51
N TYR A 17 6.33 -6.55 2.19
CA TYR A 17 7.18 -7.25 3.15
C TYR A 17 8.61 -6.72 3.05
N ASP A 18 9.18 -6.31 4.16
CA ASP A 18 10.55 -5.75 4.22
C ASP A 18 11.60 -6.74 4.75
N GLY A 19 11.21 -7.99 5.04
CA GLY A 19 12.05 -9.00 5.69
C GLY A 19 11.73 -9.23 7.16
N SER A 20 11.07 -8.27 7.82
CA SER A 20 10.73 -8.36 9.25
C SER A 20 9.24 -8.59 9.50
N ASP A 21 8.39 -7.90 8.75
CA ASP A 21 6.94 -7.93 8.94
C ASP A 21 6.21 -7.47 7.66
N VAL A 22 4.91 -7.70 7.61
CA VAL A 22 4.04 -7.27 6.51
C VAL A 22 3.28 -6.01 6.89
N ILE A 23 3.20 -5.06 5.95
CA ILE A 23 2.31 -3.90 6.02
C ILE A 23 1.40 -3.87 4.80
N GLU A 24 0.13 -3.57 5.01
CA GLU A 24 -0.84 -3.36 3.94
C GLU A 24 -0.80 -1.90 3.47
N LEU A 25 -0.64 -1.70 2.17
CA LEU A 25 -0.67 -0.40 1.52
C LEU A 25 -2.00 -0.27 0.77
N ILE A 26 -2.81 0.74 1.13
CA ILE A 26 -4.14 0.94 0.56
C ILE A 26 -4.22 2.30 -0.13
N TRP A 27 -4.37 2.31 -1.45
CA TRP A 27 -4.63 3.53 -2.23
C TRP A 27 -6.11 3.66 -2.55
N LEU A 28 -6.76 4.59 -1.87
CA LEU A 28 -8.19 4.89 -2.05
C LEU A 28 -8.41 5.67 -3.37
N GLY A 29 -9.53 5.41 -4.02
CA GLY A 29 -9.89 6.03 -5.31
C GLY A 29 -9.08 5.51 -6.50
N ARG A 30 -8.24 4.49 -6.30
CA ARG A 30 -7.41 3.88 -7.35
C ARG A 30 -7.80 2.43 -7.53
N ARG A 31 -7.78 1.96 -8.78
CA ARG A 31 -7.93 0.52 -9.11
C ARG A 31 -6.60 -0.14 -9.46
N LYS A 32 -5.64 0.67 -9.91
CA LYS A 32 -4.30 0.27 -10.31
C LYS A 32 -3.35 1.46 -10.20
N ILE A 33 -2.08 1.16 -10.01
CA ILE A 33 -0.97 2.11 -10.11
C ILE A 33 0.07 1.47 -11.00
N ALA A 34 0.46 2.15 -12.07
CA ALA A 34 1.42 1.61 -13.03
C ALA A 34 2.73 1.25 -12.33
N GLY A 35 3.16 0.00 -12.50
CA GLY A 35 4.41 -0.50 -11.94
C GLY A 35 4.34 -0.95 -10.49
N ILE A 36 3.22 -0.78 -9.77
CA ILE A 36 2.97 -1.53 -8.53
C ILE A 36 2.33 -2.85 -8.94
N GLU A 37 3.17 -3.87 -9.06
CA GLU A 37 2.81 -5.23 -9.42
C GLU A 37 3.47 -6.21 -8.44
N PRO A 38 2.96 -7.43 -8.27
CA PRO A 38 3.60 -8.44 -7.43
C PRO A 38 5.07 -8.66 -7.79
N GLY A 39 5.94 -8.73 -6.77
CA GLY A 39 7.38 -8.89 -6.95
C GLY A 39 8.14 -7.59 -7.26
N ARG A 40 7.45 -6.45 -7.43
CA ARG A 40 8.11 -5.16 -7.55
C ARG A 40 8.66 -4.68 -6.21
N MET A 41 9.91 -4.25 -6.20
CA MET A 41 10.49 -3.53 -5.06
C MET A 41 9.94 -2.10 -4.98
N VAL A 42 9.36 -1.76 -3.83
CA VAL A 42 8.74 -0.46 -3.56
C VAL A 42 9.27 0.09 -2.24
N LEU A 43 9.55 1.39 -2.20
CA LEU A 43 9.70 2.13 -0.96
C LEU A 43 8.41 2.88 -0.69
N ALA A 44 7.83 2.70 0.50
CA ALA A 44 6.59 3.36 0.91
C ALA A 44 6.82 4.21 2.16
N GLU A 45 6.25 5.41 2.18
CA GLU A 45 6.37 6.38 3.27
C GLU A 45 4.98 6.97 3.57
N GLY A 46 4.65 7.07 4.86
CA GLY A 46 3.38 7.59 5.31
C GLY A 46 3.05 7.18 6.74
N LEU A 47 1.81 7.45 7.14
CA LEU A 47 1.33 7.14 8.49
C LEU A 47 0.95 5.66 8.61
N VAL A 48 1.58 4.97 9.56
CA VAL A 48 1.20 3.60 9.92
C VAL A 48 0.03 3.65 10.92
N SER A 49 -1.01 2.87 10.62
CA SER A 49 -2.14 2.60 11.50
C SER A 49 -2.25 1.10 11.75
N VAL A 50 -3.01 0.69 12.76
CA VAL A 50 -3.33 -0.73 13.02
C VAL A 50 -4.83 -0.93 12.87
N GLN A 51 -5.24 -1.84 11.97
CA GLN A 51 -6.63 -2.24 11.77
C GLN A 51 -6.73 -3.76 11.85
N ASP A 52 -7.60 -4.26 12.71
CA ASP A 52 -7.79 -5.71 12.92
C ASP A 52 -6.47 -6.47 13.17
N GLY A 53 -5.54 -5.84 13.89
CA GLY A 53 -4.22 -6.38 14.21
C GLY A 53 -3.18 -6.27 13.09
N ARG A 54 -3.52 -5.73 11.92
CA ARG A 54 -2.62 -5.56 10.76
C ARG A 54 -2.12 -4.14 10.68
N LYS A 55 -0.84 -3.97 10.33
CA LYS A 55 -0.28 -2.65 10.00
C LYS A 55 -0.82 -2.23 8.64
N VAL A 56 -1.33 -1.01 8.56
CA VAL A 56 -1.94 -0.45 7.34
C VAL A 56 -1.47 0.98 7.13
N MET A 57 -1.14 1.32 5.89
CA MET A 57 -0.83 2.67 5.44
C MET A 57 -1.77 3.10 4.31
N PHE A 58 -2.50 4.19 4.52
CA PHE A 58 -3.42 4.73 3.51
C PHE A 58 -2.75 5.79 2.65
N ASN A 59 -2.94 5.69 1.34
CA ASN A 59 -2.39 6.59 0.32
C ASN A 59 -0.92 6.96 0.58
N PRO A 60 -0.04 5.96 0.78
CA PRO A 60 1.37 6.24 1.01
C PRO A 60 1.98 6.96 -0.18
N ARG A 61 2.97 7.81 0.10
CA ARG A 61 3.96 8.18 -0.90
C ARG A 61 4.77 6.93 -1.23
N TYR A 62 5.03 6.68 -2.51
CA TYR A 62 5.76 5.49 -2.93
C TYR A 62 6.78 5.80 -4.03
N GLU A 63 7.82 4.98 -4.07
CA GLU A 63 8.85 4.99 -5.11
C GLU A 63 9.09 3.56 -5.60
N LEU A 64 9.10 3.38 -6.93
CA LEU A 64 9.38 2.10 -7.56
C LEU A 64 10.89 1.92 -7.71
N ARG A 65 11.48 0.94 -7.03
CA ARG A 65 12.91 0.63 -7.16
C ARG A 65 13.17 -0.20 -8.42
N PRO A 66 14.25 0.03 -9.18
CA PRO A 66 14.58 -0.75 -10.38
C PRO A 66 14.43 -2.25 -10.13
N ALA A 67 13.92 -2.97 -11.14
CA ALA A 67 13.91 -4.42 -11.04
C ALA A 67 15.38 -4.80 -11.13
N GLY A 68 15.93 -5.45 -10.09
CA GLY A 68 17.32 -5.88 -10.10
C GLY A 68 17.54 -6.70 -11.37
N GLY A 69 18.28 -6.16 -12.32
CA GLY A 69 18.76 -6.92 -13.46
C GLY A 69 19.77 -7.92 -12.94
N ALA A 70 19.62 -9.18 -13.35
CA ALA A 70 20.67 -10.18 -13.23
C ALA A 70 21.92 -9.74 -14.00
#